data_AF-A0A8H9KXK6-F1
#
_entry.id   AF-A0A8H9KXK6-F1
#
_cell.length_a   1.000
_cell.length_b   1.000
_cell.length_c   1.000
_cell.angle_alpha   90.00
_cell.angle_beta   90.00
_cell.angle_gamma   90.00
#
_symmetry.space_group_name_H-M   'P 1'
#
loop_
_entity.id
_entity.type
_entity.pdbx_description
1 polymer ?
#
loop_
_entity_poly.entity_id
_entity_poly.type
_entity_poly.pdbx_seq_one_letter_code
_entity_poly.pdbx_strand_id
1 'polypeptide(L)'
;MTDIAAVEFCSRYRGPVMEVLTGAVGAQGADGFRPVSAAVERLRAITEDARALALDEGLARWVAAAPVFFAEVDRALDAQDARALWAAVTHPEHGVDLLGRACAGQPGW
;
A
#
# COMPACT_ATOMS: atom_id res chain seq x y z
N MET A 1 -23.39 -6.20 -8.75
CA MET A 1 -23.40 -5.91 -7.29
C MET A 1 -21.97 -5.59 -6.93
N THR A 2 -21.68 -4.32 -6.62
CA THR A 2 -20.38 -3.95 -6.05
C THR A 2 -20.27 -4.63 -4.69
N ASP A 3 -19.20 -5.37 -4.47
CA ASP A 3 -18.95 -6.03 -3.19
C ASP A 3 -18.76 -4.95 -2.11
N ILE A 4 -19.65 -4.92 -1.11
CA ILE A 4 -19.63 -3.94 -0.02
C ILE A 4 -18.31 -4.02 0.74
N ALA A 5 -17.74 -5.23 0.89
CA ALA A 5 -16.45 -5.41 1.54
C ALA A 5 -15.33 -4.73 0.74
N ALA A 6 -15.34 -4.87 -0.59
CA ALA A 6 -14.35 -4.23 -1.45
C ALA A 6 -14.39 -2.70 -1.34
N VAL A 7 -15.59 -2.11 -1.34
CA VAL A 7 -15.79 -0.65 -1.16
C VAL A 7 -15.19 -0.20 0.18
N GLU A 8 -15.48 -0.93 1.25
CA GLU A 8 -15.00 -0.61 2.60
C GLU A 8 -13.48 -0.65 2.69
N PHE A 9 -12.85 -1.74 2.21
CA PHE A 9 -11.39 -1.87 2.26
C PHE A 9 -10.70 -0.84 1.39
N CYS A 10 -11.17 -0.61 0.16
CA CYS A 10 -10.62 0.44 -0.69
C CYS A 10 -10.74 1.82 -0.02
N SER A 11 -11.85 2.11 0.66
CA SER A 11 -11.97 3.36 1.43
C SER A 11 -10.91 3.45 2.55
N ARG A 12 -10.71 2.36 3.31
CA ARG A 12 -9.74 2.30 4.41
C ARG A 12 -8.29 2.42 3.94
N TYR A 13 -7.95 1.81 2.80
CA TYR A 13 -6.59 1.84 2.24
C TYR A 13 -6.18 3.23 1.72
N ARG A 14 -7.14 4.03 1.26
CA ARG A 14 -6.86 5.27 0.52
C ARG A 14 -5.96 6.24 1.29
N GLY A 15 -6.27 6.51 2.54
CA GLY A 15 -5.49 7.44 3.38
C GLY A 15 -4.03 6.99 3.52
N PRO A 16 -3.77 5.79 4.06
CA PRO A 16 -2.42 5.25 4.18
C PRO A 16 -1.65 5.16 2.86
N VAL A 17 -2.30 4.79 1.74
CA VAL A 17 -1.64 4.78 0.42
C VAL A 17 -1.15 6.17 0.03
N MET A 18 -1.99 7.20 0.19
CA MET A 18 -1.60 8.58 -0.13
C MET A 18 -0.45 9.05 0.75
N GLU A 19 -0.46 8.71 2.05
CA GLU A 19 0.62 9.04 2.97
C GLU A 19 1.93 8.34 2.61
N VAL A 20 1.89 7.06 2.20
CA VAL A 20 3.06 6.34 1.70
C VAL A 20 3.59 7.00 0.42
N LEU A 21 2.73 7.34 -0.53
CA LEU A 21 3.15 8.00 -1.79
C LEU A 21 3.78 9.37 -1.52
N THR A 22 3.12 10.22 -0.74
CA THR A 22 3.64 11.55 -0.38
C THR A 22 4.96 11.44 0.40
N GLY A 23 5.04 10.50 1.34
CA GLY A 23 6.26 10.27 2.10
C GLY A 23 7.41 9.73 1.25
N ALA A 24 7.15 8.81 0.31
CA ALA A 24 8.17 8.29 -0.60
C ALA A 24 8.70 9.37 -1.57
N VAL A 25 7.83 10.28 -2.04
CA VAL A 25 8.25 11.48 -2.79
C VAL A 25 9.08 12.41 -1.91
N GLY A 26 8.66 12.67 -0.66
CA GLY A 26 9.41 13.49 0.28
C GLY A 26 10.78 12.91 0.66
N ALA A 27 10.90 11.58 0.69
CA ALA A 27 12.16 10.90 1.00
C ALA A 27 13.23 11.15 -0.07
N GLN A 28 12.85 11.51 -1.30
CA GLN A 28 13.78 11.93 -2.34
C GLN A 28 14.55 13.21 -1.95
N GLY A 29 14.01 14.00 -1.03
CA GLY A 29 14.62 15.22 -0.48
C GLY A 29 15.05 15.13 1.00
N ALA A 30 15.14 13.92 1.57
CA ALA A 30 15.56 13.57 2.94
C ALA A 30 14.53 13.63 4.10
N ASP A 31 13.35 14.24 3.95
CA ASP A 31 12.39 14.42 5.06
C ASP A 31 11.25 13.37 5.14
N GLY A 32 11.26 12.36 4.27
CA GLY A 32 10.08 11.49 4.06
C GLY A 32 10.04 10.13 4.78
N PHE A 33 11.15 9.63 5.33
CA PHE A 33 11.22 8.23 5.80
C PHE A 33 10.33 7.93 7.02
N ARG A 34 10.33 8.80 8.03
CA ARG A 34 9.58 8.57 9.28
C ARG A 34 8.05 8.57 9.07
N PRO A 35 7.46 9.52 8.30
CA PRO A 35 6.04 9.47 7.96
C PRO A 35 5.62 8.18 7.23
N VAL A 36 6.49 7.64 6.36
CA VAL A 36 6.19 6.42 5.59
C VAL A 36 6.03 5.20 6.50
N SER A 37 6.93 5.00 7.47
CA SER A 37 6.85 3.88 8.41
C SER A 37 5.49 3.79 9.11
N ALA A 38 4.97 4.92 9.62
CA ALA A 38 3.67 4.94 10.28
C ALA A 38 2.49 4.63 9.34
N ALA A 39 2.58 5.05 8.08
CA ALA A 39 1.56 4.75 7.07
C ALA A 39 1.61 3.27 6.63
N VAL A 40 2.81 2.69 6.53
CA VAL A 40 3.02 1.27 6.21
C VAL A 40 2.41 0.35 7.28
N GLU A 41 2.59 0.68 8.56
CA GLU A 41 1.96 -0.10 9.64
C GLU A 41 0.42 -0.06 9.57
N ARG A 42 -0.17 1.09 9.19
CA ARG A 42 -1.62 1.17 8.94
C ARG A 42 -2.04 0.29 7.75
N LEU A 43 -1.28 0.29 6.66
CA LEU A 43 -1.53 -0.60 5.52
C LEU A 43 -1.47 -2.08 5.92
N ARG A 44 -0.49 -2.45 6.75
CA ARG A 44 -0.32 -3.81 7.27
C ARG A 44 -1.54 -4.24 8.08
N ALA A 45 -2.01 -3.40 9.00
CA ALA A 45 -3.22 -3.69 9.79
C ALA A 45 -4.47 -3.90 8.92
N ILE A 46 -4.70 -3.03 7.93
CA ILE A 46 -5.85 -3.17 7.01
C ILE A 46 -5.72 -4.44 6.16
N THR A 47 -4.49 -4.80 5.76
CA THR A 47 -4.21 -6.00 4.97
C THR A 47 -4.47 -7.29 5.76
N GLU A 48 -4.11 -7.33 7.04
CA GLU A 48 -4.41 -8.48 7.89
C GLU A 48 -5.92 -8.63 8.12
N ASP A 49 -6.65 -7.53 8.32
CA ASP A 49 -8.12 -7.55 8.40
C ASP A 49 -8.75 -8.10 7.11
N ALA A 50 -8.22 -7.68 5.95
CA ALA A 50 -8.69 -8.10 4.64
C ALA A 50 -8.44 -9.59 4.40
N ARG A 51 -7.31 -10.12 4.89
CA ARG A 51 -6.92 -11.54 4.73
C ARG A 51 -7.91 -12.52 5.34
N ALA A 52 -8.64 -12.11 6.37
CA ALA A 52 -9.64 -12.94 7.04
C ALA A 52 -10.96 -13.07 6.25
N LEU A 53 -11.10 -12.36 5.11
CA LEU A 53 -12.35 -12.23 4.38
C LEU A 53 -12.26 -12.78 2.95
N ALA A 54 -13.41 -13.16 2.40
CA ALA A 54 -13.55 -13.50 0.99
C ALA A 54 -13.66 -12.20 0.18
N LEU A 55 -12.52 -11.72 -0.33
CA LEU A 55 -12.42 -10.51 -1.15
C LEU A 55 -12.59 -10.83 -2.64
N ASP A 56 -12.83 -9.78 -3.44
CA ASP A 56 -12.73 -9.88 -4.90
C ASP A 56 -11.29 -10.22 -5.36
N GLU A 57 -11.17 -10.63 -6.62
CA GLU A 57 -9.90 -11.07 -7.21
C GLU A 57 -8.77 -10.03 -7.11
N GLY A 58 -9.10 -8.74 -7.28
CA GLY A 58 -8.13 -7.66 -7.24
C GLY A 58 -7.53 -7.49 -5.85
N LEU A 59 -8.41 -7.37 -4.84
CA LEU A 59 -7.97 -7.23 -3.45
C LEU A 59 -7.32 -8.51 -2.92
N ALA A 60 -7.80 -9.69 -3.31
CA ALA A 60 -7.16 -10.96 -2.95
C ALA A 60 -5.73 -11.03 -3.52
N ARG A 61 -5.51 -10.56 -4.75
CA ARG A 61 -4.18 -10.47 -5.36
C ARG A 61 -3.27 -9.49 -4.62
N TRP A 62 -3.79 -8.33 -4.22
CA TRP A 62 -3.05 -7.40 -3.36
C TRP A 62 -2.63 -8.06 -2.04
N VAL A 63 -3.56 -8.69 -1.31
CA VAL A 63 -3.28 -9.34 -0.03
C VAL A 63 -2.21 -10.42 -0.16
N ALA A 64 -2.22 -11.19 -1.26
CA ALA A 64 -1.20 -12.19 -1.53
C ALA A 64 0.20 -11.59 -1.80
N ALA A 65 0.25 -10.43 -2.47
CA ALA A 65 1.49 -9.74 -2.84
C ALA A 65 2.05 -8.83 -1.72
N ALA A 66 1.20 -8.35 -0.82
CA ALA A 66 1.53 -7.38 0.22
C ALA A 66 2.72 -7.76 1.12
N PRO A 67 2.97 -9.03 1.50
CA PRO A 67 4.17 -9.40 2.25
C PRO A 67 5.48 -9.02 1.55
N VAL A 68 5.54 -9.11 0.22
CA VAL A 68 6.72 -8.71 -0.57
C VAL A 68 6.91 -7.20 -0.49
N PHE A 69 5.84 -6.43 -0.69
CA PHE A 69 5.87 -4.98 -0.56
C PHE A 69 6.33 -4.51 0.82
N PHE A 70 5.76 -5.07 1.89
CA PHE A 70 6.17 -4.71 3.24
C PHE A 70 7.66 -5.01 3.48
N ALA A 71 8.14 -6.17 3.06
CA ALA A 71 9.55 -6.54 3.21
C ALA A 71 10.51 -5.66 2.39
N GLU A 72 10.08 -5.14 1.24
CA GLU A 72 10.88 -4.20 0.44
C GLU A 72 10.90 -2.80 1.00
N VAL A 73 9.75 -2.31 1.46
CA VAL A 73 9.65 -0.99 2.10
C VAL A 73 10.45 -0.98 3.40
N ASP A 74 10.32 -2.00 4.25
CA ASP A 74 11.09 -2.11 5.51
C ASP A 74 12.60 -2.07 5.22
N ARG A 75 13.08 -2.84 4.23
CA ARG A 75 14.49 -2.80 3.80
C ARG A 75 14.93 -1.42 3.34
N ALA A 76 14.11 -0.72 2.58
CA ALA A 76 14.43 0.62 2.10
C ALA A 76 14.41 1.68 3.21
N LEU A 77 13.49 1.55 4.17
CA LEU A 77 13.41 2.40 5.36
C LEU A 77 14.64 2.21 6.26
N ASP A 78 15.02 0.97 6.54
CA ASP A 78 16.19 0.63 7.36
C ASP A 78 17.50 1.15 6.75
N ALA A 79 17.64 1.05 5.42
CA ALA A 79 18.80 1.55 4.70
C ALA A 79 18.76 3.07 4.44
N GLN A 80 17.65 3.74 4.78
CA GLN A 80 17.35 5.12 4.36
C GLN A 80 17.57 5.35 2.85
N ASP A 81 17.20 4.36 2.04
CA ASP A 81 17.37 4.39 0.59
C ASP A 81 16.09 4.90 -0.08
N ALA A 82 16.08 6.19 -0.43
CA ALA A 82 14.95 6.84 -1.07
C ALA A 82 14.61 6.22 -2.44
N ARG A 83 15.62 5.75 -3.18
CA ARG A 83 15.42 5.16 -4.51
C ARG A 83 14.80 3.77 -4.40
N ALA A 84 15.31 2.94 -3.49
CA ALA A 84 14.72 1.64 -3.20
C ALA A 84 13.29 1.79 -2.66
N LEU A 85 13.05 2.78 -1.80
CA LEU A 85 11.73 3.05 -1.26
C LEU A 85 10.73 3.40 -2.36
N TRP A 86 11.10 4.33 -3.25
CA TRP A 86 10.25 4.68 -4.39
C TRP A 86 9.97 3.46 -5.28
N ALA A 87 10.99 2.68 -5.61
CA ALA A 87 10.86 1.48 -6.44
C ALA A 87 9.89 0.45 -5.83
N ALA A 88 10.01 0.18 -4.52
CA ALA A 88 9.12 -0.73 -3.80
C ALA A 88 7.67 -0.23 -3.80
N VAL A 89 7.47 1.07 -3.53
CA VAL A 89 6.15 1.71 -3.50
C VAL A 89 5.47 1.65 -4.86
N THR A 90 6.18 1.96 -5.94
CA THR A 90 5.59 2.01 -7.29
C THR A 90 5.67 0.69 -8.05
N HIS A 91 6.09 -0.41 -7.41
CA HIS A 91 6.25 -1.68 -8.12
C HIS A 91 4.90 -2.18 -8.65
N PRO A 92 4.80 -2.57 -9.94
CA PRO A 92 3.50 -2.96 -10.52
C PRO A 92 2.97 -4.28 -9.96
N GLU A 93 3.80 -5.18 -9.46
CA GLU A 93 3.33 -6.50 -9.04
C GLU A 93 3.02 -6.64 -7.55
N HIS A 94 3.50 -5.72 -6.73
CA HIS A 94 3.30 -5.78 -5.28
C HIS A 94 3.24 -4.41 -4.62
N GLY A 95 3.62 -3.32 -5.29
CA GLY A 95 3.53 -1.96 -4.76
C GLY A 95 2.10 -1.43 -4.73
N VAL A 96 1.93 -0.19 -4.27
CA VAL A 96 0.61 0.45 -4.13
C VAL A 96 -0.10 0.66 -5.48
N ASP A 97 0.62 0.54 -6.60
CA ASP A 97 0.04 0.51 -7.95
C ASP A 97 -0.88 -0.70 -8.15
N LEU A 98 -0.52 -1.88 -7.61
CA LEU A 98 -1.38 -3.06 -7.64
C LEU A 98 -2.68 -2.80 -6.87
N LEU A 99 -2.58 -2.17 -5.69
CA LEU A 99 -3.72 -1.80 -4.87
C LEU A 99 -4.60 -0.76 -5.57
N GLY A 100 -4.00 0.21 -6.26
CA GLY A 100 -4.71 1.16 -7.11
C GLY A 100 -5.54 0.48 -8.20
N ARG A 101 -4.96 -0.51 -8.88
CA ARG A 101 -5.67 -1.32 -9.88
C ARG A 101 -6.76 -2.21 -9.26
N ALA A 102 -6.51 -2.78 -8.08
CA ALA A 102 -7.51 -3.57 -7.35
C ALA A 102 -8.73 -2.73 -6.96
N CYS A 103 -8.53 -1.47 -6.58
CA CYS A 103 -9.58 -0.55 -6.17
C CYS A 103 -10.15 0.31 -7.32
N ALA A 104 -9.72 0.07 -8.56
CA ALA A 104 -10.16 0.86 -9.71
C ALA A 104 -11.69 0.82 -9.87
N GLY A 105 -12.31 1.99 -9.99
CA GLY A 105 -13.77 2.13 -10.08
C GLY A 105 -14.48 2.23 -8.73
N GLN A 106 -13.76 2.12 -7.61
CA GLN A 106 -14.28 2.48 -6.29
C GLN A 106 -14.17 4.00 -6.06
N PRO A 107 -15.09 4.63 -5.29
CA PRO A 107 -15.04 6.06 -5.04
C PRO A 107 -13.70 6.52 -4.44
N GLY A 108 -13.01 7.43 -5.13
CA GLY A 108 -11.75 8.03 -4.66
C GLY A 108 -10.48 7.30 -5.06
N TRP A 109 -10.57 6.29 -5.92
CA TRP A 109 -9.46 5.56 -6.54
C TRP A 109 -9.40 5.80 -8.05
#